data_AF-A0A1Y2US22-F1
#
_entry.id   AF-A0A1Y2US22-F1
#
_cell.length_a   1.000
_cell.length_b   1.000
_cell.length_c   1.000
_cell.angle_alpha   90.00
_cell.angle_beta   90.00
_cell.angle_gamma   90.00
#
_symmetry.space_group_name_H-M   'P 1'
#
loop_
_entity.id
_entity.type
_entity.pdbx_description
1 polymer ?
#
loop_
_entity_poly.entity_id
_entity_poly.type
_entity_poly.pdbx_seq_one_letter_code
_entity_poly.pdbx_strand_id
1 'polypeptide(L)'
;MQTDLNLDIDCLKTARKVTNFLDKKLDRYLALSGKQRFDLKSPGMDGMPKAPSHGNGSENRMLNIWLAEEVVDCVGCAMRNMTKESQRILLSRYSDQMMVYKIAQELNYSASTYTRRQEKALCEFADRFEFQIIRHGIHTEVADLHVYKNEH
;
A
#
# COMPACT_ATOMS: atom_id res chain seq x y z
N MET A 1 1.94 22.99 20.61
CA MET A 1 2.73 21.86 20.10
C MET A 1 2.73 22.01 18.59
N GLN A 2 3.84 22.45 18.01
CA GLN A 2 3.95 22.68 16.57
C GLN A 2 4.16 21.30 15.94
N THR A 3 3.11 20.73 15.36
CA THR A 3 3.22 19.51 14.57
C THR A 3 3.87 19.87 13.26
N ASP A 4 5.20 19.80 13.20
CA ASP A 4 5.89 19.71 11.92
C ASP A 4 5.39 18.43 11.25
N LEU A 5 4.51 18.53 10.25
CA LEU A 5 3.98 17.39 9.48
C LEU A 5 5.09 16.61 8.72
N ASN A 6 6.37 16.96 8.92
CA ASN A 6 7.53 16.45 8.23
C ASN A 6 7.28 16.28 6.72
N LEU A 7 6.70 17.32 6.11
CA LEU A 7 6.22 17.33 4.72
C LEU A 7 7.33 17.17 3.68
N ASP A 8 8.60 17.17 4.10
CA ASP A 8 9.73 17.05 3.20
C ASP A 8 10.04 15.59 2.88
N ILE A 9 9.10 14.95 2.19
CA ILE A 9 9.22 13.57 1.71
C ILE A 9 10.10 13.55 0.46
N ASP A 10 11.08 12.64 0.43
CA ASP A 10 11.82 12.29 -0.78
C ASP A 10 10.93 11.39 -1.66
N CYS A 11 10.16 12.01 -2.55
CA CYS A 11 9.22 11.30 -3.42
C CYS A 11 9.87 10.14 -4.20
N LEU A 12 11.12 10.30 -4.66
CA LEU A 12 11.78 9.24 -5.43
C LEU A 12 12.12 8.04 -4.55
N LYS A 13 12.67 8.29 -3.35
CA LYS A 13 12.97 7.20 -2.40
C LYS A 13 11.70 6.56 -1.85
N THR A 14 10.68 7.35 -1.53
CA THR A 14 9.36 6.86 -1.11
C THR A 14 8.74 5.98 -2.19
N ALA A 15 8.70 6.44 -3.45
CA ALA A 15 8.17 5.64 -4.56
C ALA A 15 8.90 4.29 -4.70
N ARG A 16 10.23 4.26 -4.53
CA ARG A 16 11.02 3.01 -4.54
C ARG A 16 10.68 2.11 -3.35
N LYS A 17 10.50 2.67 -2.16
CA LYS A 17 10.14 1.92 -0.95
C LYS A 17 8.75 1.30 -1.07
N VAL A 18 7.77 2.06 -1.56
CA VAL A 18 6.42 1.60 -1.88
C VAL A 18 6.46 0.51 -2.97
N THR A 19 7.21 0.73 -4.05
CA THR A 19 7.39 -0.29 -5.11
C THR A 19 7.90 -1.60 -4.53
N ASN A 20 8.95 -1.57 -3.71
CA ASN A 20 9.48 -2.77 -3.07
C ASN A 20 8.46 -3.45 -2.15
N PHE A 21 7.63 -2.68 -1.43
CA PHE A 21 6.55 -3.22 -0.62
C PHE A 21 5.50 -3.95 -1.48
N LEU A 22 4.98 -3.30 -2.53
CA LEU A 22 3.93 -3.83 -3.41
C LEU A 22 4.41 -5.00 -4.29
N ASP A 23 5.69 -5.02 -4.67
CA ASP A 23 6.27 -6.10 -5.50
C ASP A 23 6.73 -7.30 -4.66
N LYS A 24 7.32 -7.08 -3.47
CA LYS A 24 8.03 -8.14 -2.74
C LYS A 24 7.35 -8.58 -1.44
N LYS A 25 6.67 -7.66 -0.76
CA LYS A 25 6.08 -7.94 0.57
C LYS A 25 4.60 -8.26 0.48
N LEU A 26 3.87 -7.57 -0.39
CA LEU A 26 2.42 -7.72 -0.53
C LEU A 26 2.00 -9.16 -0.84
N ASP A 27 2.74 -9.88 -1.69
CA ASP A 27 2.40 -11.28 -2.03
C ASP A 27 2.39 -12.21 -0.81
N ARG A 28 3.23 -11.93 0.20
CA ARG A 28 3.23 -12.70 1.45
C ARG A 28 2.01 -12.41 2.31
N TYR A 29 1.57 -11.16 2.37
CA TYR A 29 0.34 -10.79 3.07
C TYR A 29 -0.91 -11.35 2.36
N LEU A 30 -0.92 -11.29 1.02
CA LEU A 30 -1.96 -11.92 0.20
C LEU A 30 -2.03 -13.43 0.45
N ALA A 31 -0.89 -14.13 0.41
CA ALA A 31 -0.84 -15.57 0.67
C ALA A 31 -1.33 -15.96 2.08
N LEU A 32 -1.01 -15.15 3.10
CA LEU A 32 -1.42 -15.42 4.48
C LEU A 32 -2.89 -15.09 4.74
N SER A 33 -3.46 -14.10 4.04
CA SER A 33 -4.88 -13.72 4.14
C SER A 33 -5.80 -14.54 3.22
N GLY A 34 -5.23 -15.39 2.35
CA GLY A 34 -6.00 -16.12 1.35
C GLY A 34 -6.56 -15.26 0.21
N LYS A 35 -6.14 -14.00 0.11
CA LYS A 35 -6.55 -13.04 -0.93
C LYS A 35 -5.62 -13.09 -2.13
N GLN A 36 -6.10 -12.64 -3.28
CA GLN A 36 -5.35 -12.49 -4.51
C GLN A 36 -5.19 -11.02 -4.88
N ARG A 37 -4.26 -10.72 -5.81
CA ARG A 37 -4.02 -9.35 -6.27
C ARG A 37 -5.26 -8.69 -6.88
N PHE A 38 -6.15 -9.45 -7.52
CA PHE A 38 -7.39 -8.91 -8.08
C PHE A 38 -8.37 -8.40 -7.00
N ASP A 39 -8.29 -8.96 -5.78
CA ASP A 39 -9.16 -8.59 -4.66
C ASP A 39 -8.88 -7.18 -4.13
N LEU A 40 -7.74 -6.57 -4.49
CA LEU A 40 -7.41 -5.19 -4.11
C LEU A 40 -8.45 -4.17 -4.64
N LYS A 41 -9.17 -4.52 -5.71
CA LYS A 41 -10.26 -3.71 -6.29
C LYS A 41 -11.61 -3.90 -5.59
N SER A 42 -11.80 -5.03 -4.90
CA SER A 42 -13.10 -5.43 -4.36
C SER A 42 -13.51 -4.49 -3.21
N PRO A 43 -14.68 -3.83 -3.27
CA PRO A 43 -15.16 -3.00 -2.18
C PRO A 43 -15.61 -3.89 -1.01
N GLY A 44 -14.94 -3.71 0.13
CA GLY A 44 -15.41 -4.19 1.43
C GLY A 44 -14.59 -5.33 2.02
N MET A 45 -14.16 -5.11 3.27
CA MET A 45 -14.23 -6.09 4.35
C MET A 45 -14.65 -5.28 5.59
N ASP A 46 -15.96 -5.05 5.70
CA ASP A 46 -16.57 -4.40 6.85
C ASP A 46 -16.73 -5.46 7.94
N GLY A 47 -15.63 -5.71 8.66
CA GLY A 47 -15.57 -6.80 9.62
C GLY A 47 -14.29 -6.77 10.41
N MET A 48 -13.96 -5.61 11.02
CA MET A 48 -12.78 -5.49 11.87
C MET A 48 -12.85 -6.50 13.03
N PRO A 49 -11.96 -7.51 13.08
CA PRO A 49 -11.79 -8.31 14.27
C PRO A 49 -11.02 -7.47 15.30
N LYS A 50 -11.41 -7.53 16.58
CA LYS A 50 -10.58 -6.99 17.65
C LYS A 50 -9.29 -7.82 17.74
N ALA A 51 -8.15 -7.14 17.89
CA ALA A 51 -6.85 -7.78 18.04
C ALA A 51 -6.89 -8.92 19.09
N PRO A 52 -6.38 -10.11 18.79
CA PRO A 52 -6.30 -11.21 19.75
C PRO A 52 -5.40 -10.87 20.95
N SER A 53 -5.77 -11.34 22.14
CA SER A 53 -4.91 -11.30 23.35
C SER A 53 -3.85 -12.41 23.28
N HIS A 54 -2.66 -12.16 23.86
CA HIS A 54 -1.43 -12.96 23.67
C HIS A 54 -1.38 -14.29 24.46
N GLY A 55 -0.81 -15.36 23.88
CA GLY A 55 -0.26 -16.51 24.62
C GLY A 55 -0.33 -17.94 24.02
N ASN A 56 0.24 -18.25 22.83
CA ASN A 56 0.85 -19.55 22.41
C ASN A 56 1.21 -19.58 20.89
N GLY A 57 1.88 -20.63 20.40
CA GLY A 57 2.33 -20.74 19.00
C GLY A 57 1.22 -20.80 17.93
N SER A 58 0.04 -21.34 18.28
CA SER A 58 -1.16 -21.28 17.44
C SER A 58 -1.75 -19.87 17.38
N GLU A 59 -1.77 -19.13 18.49
CA GLU A 59 -2.16 -17.72 18.50
C GLU A 59 -1.19 -16.86 17.70
N ASN A 60 0.11 -17.16 17.70
CA ASN A 60 1.06 -16.41 16.87
C ASN A 60 0.77 -16.60 15.37
N ARG A 61 0.33 -17.78 14.94
CA ARG A 61 -0.09 -18.00 13.55
C ARG A 61 -1.39 -17.26 13.23
N MET A 62 -2.35 -17.25 14.16
CA MET A 62 -3.60 -16.51 14.02
C MET A 62 -3.36 -15.00 13.94
N LEU A 63 -2.46 -14.46 14.79
CA LEU A 63 -2.02 -13.06 14.77
C LEU A 63 -1.39 -12.67 13.43
N ASN A 64 -0.58 -13.56 12.84
CA ASN A 64 0.03 -13.31 11.52
C ASN A 64 -1.00 -13.30 10.39
N ILE A 65 -2.02 -14.16 10.45
CA ILE A 65 -3.12 -14.16 9.46
C ILE A 65 -3.94 -12.88 9.62
N TRP A 66 -4.32 -12.53 10.85
CA TRP A 66 -5.05 -11.30 11.15
C TRP A 66 -4.30 -10.05 10.65
N LEU A 67 -3.02 -9.91 11.01
CA LEU A 67 -2.21 -8.78 10.53
C LEU A 67 -2.14 -8.75 9.01
N ALA A 68 -2.06 -9.91 8.35
CA ALA A 68 -2.03 -9.98 6.91
C ALA A 68 -3.35 -9.55 6.25
N GLU A 69 -4.49 -9.93 6.83
CA GLU A 69 -5.81 -9.48 6.39
C GLU A 69 -5.92 -7.95 6.51
N GLU A 70 -5.55 -7.39 7.66
CA GLU A 70 -5.58 -5.95 7.93
C GLU A 70 -4.68 -5.17 6.98
N VAL A 71 -3.45 -5.65 6.73
CA VAL A 71 -2.53 -5.01 5.77
C VAL A 71 -3.13 -5.01 4.36
N VAL A 72 -3.69 -6.13 3.91
CA VAL A 72 -4.27 -6.21 2.56
C VAL A 72 -5.48 -5.29 2.44
N ASP A 73 -6.31 -5.17 3.48
CA ASP A 73 -7.43 -4.23 3.52
C ASP A 73 -6.96 -2.78 3.52
N CYS A 74 -5.90 -2.46 4.26
CA CYS A 74 -5.25 -1.15 4.21
C CYS A 74 -4.75 -0.82 2.78
N VAL A 75 -4.14 -1.78 2.08
CA VAL A 75 -3.68 -1.59 0.69
C VAL A 75 -4.86 -1.33 -0.25
N GLY A 76 -5.92 -2.15 -0.18
CA GLY A 76 -7.12 -1.97 -1.00
C GLY A 76 -7.81 -0.64 -0.73
N CYS A 77 -7.98 -0.28 0.55
CA CYS A 77 -8.56 1.00 0.96
C CYS A 77 -7.68 2.20 0.53
N ALA A 78 -6.36 2.09 0.63
CA ALA A 78 -5.46 3.12 0.14
C ALA A 78 -5.62 3.32 -1.38
N MET A 79 -5.55 2.25 -2.18
CA MET A 79 -5.71 2.32 -3.64
C MET A 79 -7.08 2.86 -4.09
N ARG A 80 -8.14 2.60 -3.32
CA ARG A 80 -9.49 3.12 -3.60
C ARG A 80 -9.66 4.61 -3.31
N ASN A 81 -8.91 5.14 -2.35
CA ASN A 81 -9.01 6.54 -1.91
C ASN A 81 -7.97 7.47 -2.56
N MET A 82 -7.32 7.01 -3.63
CA MET A 82 -6.41 7.82 -4.44
C MET A 82 -7.17 8.63 -5.50
N THR A 83 -6.50 9.62 -6.09
CA THR A 83 -7.00 10.31 -7.29
C THR A 83 -7.26 9.30 -8.41
N LYS A 84 -8.24 9.59 -9.28
CA LYS A 84 -8.63 8.70 -10.39
C LYS A 84 -7.44 8.29 -11.27
N GLU A 85 -6.54 9.23 -11.54
CA GLU A 85 -5.33 8.98 -12.33
C GLU A 85 -4.39 8.01 -11.62
N SER A 86 -4.01 8.30 -10.37
CA SER A 86 -3.12 7.46 -9.58
C SER A 86 -3.71 6.07 -9.33
N GLN A 87 -5.01 6.00 -9.03
CA GLN A 87 -5.76 4.76 -8.89
C GLN A 87 -5.68 3.92 -10.16
N ARG A 88 -5.91 4.51 -11.34
CA ARG A 88 -5.83 3.78 -12.61
C ARG A 88 -4.43 3.23 -12.86
N ILE A 89 -3.38 4.03 -12.61
CA ILE A 89 -1.99 3.58 -12.78
C ILE A 89 -1.67 2.40 -11.86
N LEU A 90 -1.96 2.52 -10.56
CA LEU A 90 -1.55 1.50 -9.59
C LEU A 90 -2.44 0.25 -9.65
N LEU A 91 -3.76 0.38 -9.83
CA LEU A 91 -4.63 -0.79 -9.94
C LEU A 91 -4.34 -1.59 -11.22
N SER A 92 -4.14 -0.94 -12.37
CA SER A 92 -3.73 -1.64 -13.58
C SER A 92 -2.40 -2.38 -13.39
N ARG A 93 -1.45 -1.78 -12.66
CA ARG A 93 -0.14 -2.39 -12.41
C ARG A 93 -0.22 -3.54 -11.41
N TYR A 94 -0.82 -3.31 -10.25
CA TYR A 94 -0.69 -4.20 -9.08
C TYR A 94 -1.88 -5.12 -8.87
N SER A 95 -3.07 -4.73 -9.30
CA SER A 95 -4.26 -5.61 -9.27
C SER A 95 -4.39 -6.39 -10.58
N ASP A 96 -4.37 -5.71 -11.73
CA ASP A 96 -4.55 -6.37 -13.04
C ASP A 96 -3.26 -7.00 -13.59
N GLN A 97 -2.13 -6.79 -12.90
CA GLN A 97 -0.83 -7.31 -13.30
C GLN A 97 -0.41 -6.91 -14.72
N MET A 98 -0.85 -5.73 -15.17
CA MET A 98 -0.50 -5.23 -16.49
C MET A 98 0.97 -4.79 -16.55
N MET A 99 1.59 -5.03 -17.70
CA MET A 99 2.93 -4.55 -18.00
C MET A 99 2.94 -3.03 -18.13
N VAL A 100 3.95 -2.36 -17.56
CA VAL A 100 4.10 -0.89 -17.60
C VAL A 100 3.87 -0.31 -18.99
N TYR A 101 4.48 -0.91 -20.03
CA TYR A 101 4.36 -0.40 -21.39
C TYR A 101 2.91 -0.44 -21.90
N LYS A 102 2.13 -1.46 -21.55
CA LYS A 102 0.71 -1.55 -21.94
C LYS A 102 -0.12 -0.49 -21.23
N ILE A 103 0.12 -0.27 -19.94
CA ILE A 103 -0.58 0.78 -19.17
C ILE A 103 -0.26 2.16 -19.75
N ALA A 104 1.01 2.44 -20.04
CA ALA A 104 1.42 3.70 -20.65
C ALA A 104 0.74 3.92 -22.02
N GLN A 105 0.62 2.88 -22.84
CA GLN A 105 -0.11 2.92 -24.10
C GLN A 105 -1.60 3.21 -23.89
N GLU A 106 -2.28 2.51 -22.98
CA GLU A 106 -3.71 2.74 -22.70
C GLU A 106 -4.02 4.14 -22.13
N LEU A 107 -3.06 4.73 -21.43
CA LEU A 107 -3.14 6.09 -20.89
C LEU A 107 -2.66 7.16 -21.88
N ASN A 108 -2.19 6.78 -23.07
CA ASN A 108 -1.55 7.66 -24.06
C ASN A 108 -0.40 8.48 -23.45
N TYR A 109 0.42 7.87 -22.61
CA TYR A 109 1.58 8.49 -21.99
C TYR A 109 2.88 8.05 -22.66
N SER A 110 3.80 9.00 -22.82
CA SER A 110 5.20 8.66 -23.06
C SER A 110 5.78 7.90 -21.85
N ALA A 111 6.84 7.13 -22.04
CA ALA A 111 7.51 6.42 -20.94
C ALA A 111 7.97 7.36 -19.81
N SER A 112 8.50 8.54 -20.18
CA SER A 112 8.91 9.57 -19.21
C SER A 112 7.73 10.16 -18.44
N THR A 113 6.61 10.42 -19.12
CA THR A 113 5.39 10.92 -18.48
C THR A 113 4.83 9.86 -17.53
N TYR A 114 4.72 8.62 -17.99
CA TYR A 114 4.23 7.51 -17.19
C TYR A 114 5.07 7.33 -15.91
N THR A 115 6.40 7.33 -16.02
CA THR A 115 7.30 7.20 -14.87
C THR A 115 7.03 8.28 -13.83
N ARG A 116 6.98 9.55 -14.24
CA ARG A 116 6.69 10.67 -13.32
C ARG A 116 5.30 10.58 -12.68
N ARG A 117 4.28 10.15 -13.44
CA ARG A 117 2.92 9.96 -12.90
C ARG A 117 2.86 8.78 -11.94
N GLN A 118 3.56 7.69 -12.24
CA GLN A 118 3.66 6.53 -11.37
C GLN A 118 4.37 6.87 -10.06
N GLU A 119 5.48 7.61 -10.09
CA GLU A 119 6.18 8.06 -8.87
C GLU A 119 5.24 8.90 -7.99
N LYS A 120 4.50 9.84 -8.58
CA LYS A 120 3.50 10.63 -7.86
C LYS A 120 2.40 9.74 -7.26
N ALA A 121 1.90 8.76 -8.03
CA ALA A 121 0.89 7.83 -7.57
C ALA A 121 1.39 6.96 -6.41
N LEU A 122 2.65 6.51 -6.45
CA LEU A 122 3.27 5.74 -5.37
C LEU A 122 3.47 6.57 -4.09
N CYS A 123 3.80 7.85 -4.22
CA CYS A 123 3.88 8.75 -3.06
C CYS A 123 2.50 9.00 -2.44
N GLU A 124 1.50 9.30 -3.27
CA GLU A 124 0.11 9.43 -2.82
C GLU A 124 -0.38 8.15 -2.14
N PHE A 125 0.00 6.97 -2.66
CA PHE A 125 -0.31 5.70 -2.01
C PHE A 125 0.30 5.63 -0.60
N ALA A 126 1.52 6.09 -0.38
CA ALA A 126 2.14 6.09 0.94
C ALA A 126 1.33 6.92 1.94
N ASP A 127 0.90 8.13 1.55
CA ASP A 127 0.06 9.00 2.37
C ASP A 127 -1.28 8.30 2.72
N ARG A 128 -1.93 7.71 1.71
CA ARG A 128 -3.21 7.00 1.90
C ARG A 128 -3.05 5.76 2.75
N PHE A 129 -1.95 5.04 2.59
CA PHE A 129 -1.67 3.80 3.33
C PHE A 129 -1.36 4.10 4.80
N GLU A 130 -0.57 5.14 5.09
CA GLU A 130 -0.30 5.61 6.46
C GLU A 130 -1.62 5.91 7.20
N PHE A 131 -2.53 6.63 6.56
CA PHE A 131 -3.84 6.89 7.15
C PHE A 131 -4.60 5.59 7.46
N GLN A 132 -4.55 4.58 6.58
CA GLN A 132 -5.23 3.31 6.84
C GLN A 132 -4.56 2.52 7.97
N ILE A 133 -3.22 2.41 8.02
CA ILE A 133 -2.54 1.65 9.09
C ILE A 133 -2.79 2.28 10.47
N ILE A 134 -2.85 3.62 10.56
CA ILE A 134 -3.19 4.32 11.80
C ILE A 134 -4.65 4.05 12.17
N ARG A 135 -5.57 4.16 11.20
CA ARG A 135 -7.01 3.90 11.41
C ARG A 135 -7.28 2.46 11.85
N HIS A 136 -6.56 1.50 11.31
CA HIS A 136 -6.66 0.07 11.65
C HIS A 136 -5.87 -0.30 12.92
N GLY A 137 -5.06 0.62 13.45
CA GLY A 137 -4.29 0.40 14.69
C GLY A 137 -3.06 -0.49 14.54
N ILE A 138 -2.55 -0.67 13.31
CA ILE A 138 -1.41 -1.56 12.99
C ILE A 138 -0.12 -0.80 12.60
N HIS A 139 -0.04 0.47 12.97
CA HIS A 139 1.06 1.37 12.60
C HIS A 139 2.40 1.02 13.27
N THR A 140 2.41 0.17 14.31
CA THR A 140 3.66 -0.28 14.97
C THR A 140 4.19 -1.59 14.38
N GLU A 141 3.35 -2.30 13.63
CA GLU A 141 3.54 -3.63 13.07
C GLU A 141 3.95 -3.55 11.60
N VAL A 142 3.61 -2.46 10.93
CA VAL A 142 3.90 -2.20 9.53
C VAL A 142 4.88 -1.03 9.43
N ALA A 143 5.99 -1.24 8.73
CA ALA A 143 6.97 -0.18 8.50
C ALA A 143 6.35 0.99 7.73
N ASP A 144 6.58 2.21 8.21
CA ASP A 144 6.29 3.43 7.47
C ASP A 144 6.92 3.36 6.07
N LEU A 145 6.18 3.77 5.04
CA LEU A 145 6.62 3.73 3.65
C LEU A 145 7.24 5.05 3.17
N HIS A 146 7.13 6.12 3.96
CA HIS A 146 7.77 7.39 3.65
C HIS A 146 9.30 7.31 3.84
N VAL A 147 10.00 8.17 3.10
CA VAL A 147 11.42 8.49 3.30
C VAL A 147 11.51 10.00 3.36
N TYR A 148 12.04 10.53 4.45
CA TYR A 148 12.15 11.98 4.69
C TYR A 148 13.52 12.47 4.24
N LYS A 149 13.60 13.70 3.70
CA LYS A 149 14.84 14.24 3.13
C LYS A 149 15.96 14.51 4.16
N ASN A 150 15.64 14.45 5.45
CA ASN A 150 16.54 14.84 6.54
C ASN A 150 17.23 13.68 7.27
N GLU A 151 17.20 12.45 6.74
CA GLU A 151 18.02 11.36 7.29
C GLU A 151 19.39 11.31 6.58
N HIS A 152 20.34 12.09 7.12
CA HIS A 152 21.78 12.02 6.82
C HIS A 152 22.54 11.35 7.95
#